data_AF-A0AAD5TZ02-F1
#
_entry.id   AF-A0AAD5TZ02-F1
#
_cell.length_a   1.000
_cell.length_b   1.000
_cell.length_c   1.000
_cell.angle_alpha   90.00
_cell.angle_beta   90.00
_cell.angle_gamma   90.00
#
_symmetry.space_group_name_H-M   'P 1'
#
loop_
_entity.id
_entity.type
_entity.pdbx_description
1 polymer ?
#
loop_
_entity_poly.entity_id
_entity_poly.type
_entity_poly.pdbx_seq_one_letter_code
_entity_poly.pdbx_strand_id
1 'polypeptide(L)'
;MFWVPYFASNVTAIIFIAAISSYDQFMEEEPETNRLVDSLKLFTDVCNHKLLKESSMILFLNKYDLFIQKITYSSINKYFPEFN
;
A
#
# COMPACT_ATOMS: atom_id res chain seq x y z
N MET A 1 13.16 0.10 -7.33
CA MET A 1 13.44 0.86 -6.09
C MET A 1 14.82 1.50 -6.10
N PHE A 2 15.00 2.64 -6.78
CA PHE A 2 16.32 3.29 -6.89
C PHE A 2 16.76 4.03 -5.61
N TRP A 3 15.82 4.32 -4.71
CA TRP A 3 16.07 5.11 -3.51
C TRP A 3 16.68 4.29 -2.36
N VAL A 4 16.39 2.99 -2.25
CA VAL A 4 16.74 2.15 -1.08
C VAL A 4 18.23 2.17 -0.72
N PRO A 5 19.19 2.05 -1.66
CA PRO A 5 20.62 2.06 -1.33
C PRO A 5 21.09 3.35 -0.64
N TYR A 6 20.41 4.48 -0.84
CA TYR A 6 20.77 5.76 -0.23
C TYR A 6 20.41 5.84 1.26
N PHE A 7 19.48 5.01 1.74
CA PHE A 7 18.97 5.06 3.11
C PHE A 7 19.32 3.80 3.91
N ALA A 8 19.64 2.68 3.24
CA ALA A 8 19.82 1.36 3.85
C ALA A 8 20.80 1.28 5.04
N SER A 9 21.84 2.11 5.11
CA SER A 9 22.88 1.97 6.14
C SER A 9 22.45 2.41 7.54
N ASN A 10 21.48 3.33 7.66
CA ASN A 10 21.14 3.99 8.95
C ASN A 10 19.62 4.10 9.20
N VAL A 11 18.78 3.29 8.53
CA VAL A 11 17.32 3.34 8.77
C VAL A 11 16.93 2.44 9.94
N THR A 12 16.51 3.06 11.04
CA THR A 12 15.94 2.35 12.20
C THR A 12 14.56 1.78 11.91
N ALA A 13 13.71 2.57 11.24
CA ALA A 13 12.35 2.17 10.92
C ALA A 13 11.86 2.81 9.61
N ILE A 14 10.97 2.10 8.92
CA ILE A 14 10.27 2.53 7.72
C ILE A 14 8.80 2.67 8.08
N ILE A 15 8.24 3.84 7.79
CA ILE A 15 6.80 4.08 7.91
C ILE A 15 6.22 3.99 6.50
N PHE A 16 5.49 2.92 6.23
CA PHE A 16 4.75 2.74 4.98
C PHE A 16 3.31 3.20 5.17
N ILE A 17 2.82 4.07 4.29
CA ILE A 17 1.46 4.63 4.38
C ILE A 17 0.66 4.14 3.19
N ALA A 18 -0.39 3.35 3.44
CA ALA A 18 -1.31 2.86 2.41
C ALA A 18 -2.68 3.52 2.57
N ALA A 19 -3.21 4.14 1.51
CA ALA A 19 -4.55 4.71 1.55
C ALA A 19 -5.60 3.61 1.30
N ILE A 20 -6.20 3.05 2.35
CA ILE A 20 -7.15 1.93 2.21
C ILE A 20 -8.45 2.33 1.50
N SER A 21 -8.80 3.61 1.49
CA SER A 21 -9.96 4.13 0.75
C SER A 21 -9.82 4.06 -0.77
N SER A 22 -8.66 3.67 -1.30
CA SER A 22 -8.39 3.58 -2.75
C SER A 22 -8.74 2.22 -3.35
N TYR A 23 -9.36 1.32 -2.58
CA TYR A 23 -9.74 -0.03 -3.00
C TYR A 23 -10.61 -0.07 -4.27
N ASP A 24 -11.35 0.99 -4.58
CA ASP A 24 -12.21 1.12 -5.76
C ASP A 24 -11.68 2.12 -6.80
N GLN A 25 -10.42 2.54 -6.67
CA GLN A 25 -9.76 3.52 -7.55
C GLN A 25 -8.69 2.85 -8.41
N PHE A 26 -8.50 3.38 -9.61
CA PHE A 26 -7.44 2.99 -10.54
C PHE A 26 -6.41 4.11 -10.68
N MET A 27 -5.18 3.75 -11.06
CA MET A 27 -4.09 4.71 -11.28
C MET A 27 -4.36 5.54 -12.54
N GLU A 28 -3.99 6.82 -12.53
CA GLU A 28 -4.15 7.70 -13.70
C GLU A 28 -3.18 7.31 -14.84
N GLU A 29 -1.98 6.86 -14.45
CA GLU A 29 -0.89 6.49 -15.35
C GLU A 29 -1.10 5.10 -15.98
N GLU A 30 -1.77 4.21 -15.26
CA GLU A 30 -2.09 2.83 -15.68
C GLU A 30 -3.53 2.50 -15.28
N PRO A 31 -4.52 2.82 -16.13
CA PRO A 31 -5.94 2.74 -15.77
C PRO A 31 -6.47 1.33 -15.44
N GLU A 32 -5.71 0.28 -15.76
CA GLU A 32 -6.06 -1.11 -15.42
C GLU A 32 -5.55 -1.51 -14.02
N THR A 33 -4.66 -0.71 -13.42
CA THR A 33 -4.05 -1.00 -12.12
C THR A 33 -4.84 -0.36 -10.99
N ASN A 34 -5.41 -1.18 -10.12
CA ASN A 34 -6.03 -0.74 -8.88
C ASN A 34 -4.99 -0.12 -7.92
N ARG A 35 -5.30 1.04 -7.34
CA ARG A 35 -4.35 1.81 -6.51
C ARG A 35 -3.96 1.09 -5.20
N LEU A 36 -4.90 0.37 -4.58
CA LEU A 36 -4.62 -0.38 -3.36
C LEU A 36 -3.77 -1.62 -3.67
N VAL A 37 -4.04 -2.30 -4.78
CA VAL A 37 -3.22 -3.41 -5.28
C VAL A 37 -1.79 -2.96 -5.56
N ASP A 38 -1.61 -1.82 -6.21
CA ASP A 38 -0.28 -1.24 -6.45
C ASP A 38 0.46 -0.93 -5.13
N SER A 39 -0.24 -0.33 -4.17
CA SER A 39 0.30 -0.07 -2.83
C SER A 39 0.75 -1.36 -2.11
N LEU A 40 -0.02 -2.45 -2.25
CA LEU A 40 0.33 -3.75 -1.68
C LEU A 40 1.55 -4.38 -2.37
N LYS A 41 1.67 -4.25 -3.70
CA LYS A 41 2.85 -4.70 -4.45
C LYS A 41 4.10 -3.96 -3.96
N LEU A 42 4.04 -2.63 -3.90
CA LEU A 42 5.14 -1.81 -3.40
C LEU A 42 5.51 -2.17 -1.96
N PHE A 43 4.53 -2.33 -1.08
CA PHE A 43 4.76 -2.76 0.31
C PHE A 43 5.49 -4.11 0.37
N THR A 44 5.04 -5.08 -0.44
CA THR A 44 5.67 -6.40 -0.54
C THR A 44 7.12 -6.29 -0.99
N ASP A 45 7.40 -5.46 -2.00
CA ASP A 45 8.75 -5.25 -2.48
C ASP A 45 9.64 -4.59 -1.41
N VAL A 46 9.11 -3.63 -0.63
CA VAL A 46 9.87 -2.93 0.43
C VAL A 46 10.20 -3.93 1.55
N CYS A 47 9.22 -4.70 2.00
CA CYS A 47 9.38 -5.71 3.05
C CYS A 47 10.39 -6.79 2.67
N ASN A 48 10.44 -7.17 1.39
CA ASN A 48 11.36 -8.20 0.89
C ASN A 48 12.74 -7.67 0.48
N HIS A 49 12.97 -6.36 0.58
CA HIS A 49 14.24 -5.77 0.14
C HIS A 49 15.37 -6.10 1.13
N LYS A 50 16.41 -6.82 0.65
CA LYS A 50 17.54 -7.29 1.49
C LYS A 50 18.21 -6.18 2.32
N LEU A 51 18.34 -5.00 1.74
CA LEU A 51 18.95 -3.84 2.39
C LEU A 51 18.11 -3.21 3.52
N LEU A 52 16.84 -3.58 3.64
CA LEU A 52 15.91 -3.06 4.65
C LEU A 52 15.56 -4.09 5.72
N LYS A 53 16.20 -5.27 5.68
CA LYS A 53 15.87 -6.42 6.52
C LYS A 53 16.02 -6.13 8.02
N GLU A 54 16.97 -5.28 8.39
CA GLU A 54 17.24 -4.92 9.78
C GLU A 54 16.40 -3.72 10.26
N SER A 55 15.70 -3.04 9.34
CA SER A 55 14.85 -1.90 9.67
C SER A 55 13.48 -2.38 10.15
N SER A 56 12.94 -1.76 11.20
CA SER A 56 11.56 -2.03 11.64
C SER A 56 10.56 -1.52 10.60
N MET A 57 9.49 -2.28 10.33
CA MET A 57 8.42 -1.86 9.43
C MET A 57 7.17 -1.45 10.20
N ILE A 58 6.68 -0.23 9.96
CA ILE A 58 5.44 0.30 10.53
C ILE A 58 4.47 0.58 9.37
N LEU A 59 3.33 -0.09 9.36
CA LEU A 59 2.29 0.09 8.34
C LEU A 59 1.15 0.96 8.87
N PHE A 60 0.90 2.09 8.22
CA PHE A 60 -0.25 2.95 8.47
C PHE A 60 -1.29 2.78 7.38
N LEU A 61 -2.47 2.28 7.80
CA LEU A 61 -3.66 2.21 6.97
C LEU A 61 -4.40 3.55 7.06
N ASN A 62 -4.15 4.43 6.09
CA ASN A 62 -4.61 5.80 6.08
C ASN A 62 -5.95 5.97 5.33
N LYS A 63 -6.63 7.10 5.55
CA LYS A 63 -7.94 7.45 4.98
C LYS A 63 -9.06 6.49 5.42
N TYR A 64 -8.98 6.03 6.67
CA TYR A 64 -9.97 5.14 7.25
C TYR A 64 -11.38 5.76 7.28
N ASP A 65 -11.46 7.06 7.54
CA ASP A 65 -12.69 7.85 7.46
C ASP A 65 -13.38 7.73 6.09
N LEU A 66 -12.64 7.91 5.01
CA LEU A 66 -13.15 7.76 3.65
C LEU A 66 -13.47 6.31 3.32
N PHE A 67 -12.68 5.36 3.82
CA PHE A 67 -12.96 3.95 3.64
C PHE A 67 -14.32 3.56 4.22
N ILE A 68 -14.61 3.94 5.47
CA ILE A 68 -15.89 3.65 6.14
C ILE A 68 -17.07 4.29 5.41
N GLN A 69 -16.91 5.49 4.84
CA GLN A 69 -17.94 6.10 4.02
C GLN A 69 -18.16 5.34 2.71
N LYS A 70 -17.09 4.92 2.04
CA LYS A 70 -17.16 4.31 0.71
C LYS A 70 -17.75 2.92 0.73
N ILE A 71 -17.45 2.12 1.75
CA ILE A 71 -17.97 0.74 1.83
C ILE A 71 -19.50 0.69 1.91
N THR A 72 -20.19 1.79 2.25
CA THR A 72 -21.66 1.84 2.28
C THR A 72 -22.28 1.91 0.89
N TYR A 73 -21.53 2.29 -0.15
CA TYR A 73 -22.03 2.47 -1.52
C TYR A 73 -21.15 1.85 -2.61
N SER A 74 -19.91 1.46 -2.29
CA SER A 74 -18.94 0.83 -3.18
C SER A 74 -18.45 -0.46 -2.52
N SER A 75 -18.96 -1.60 -2.98
CA SER A 75 -18.64 -2.90 -2.38
C SER A 75 -17.19 -3.30 -2.65
N ILE A 76 -16.47 -3.73 -1.61
CA ILE A 76 -15.09 -4.21 -1.70
C ILE A 76 -14.99 -5.44 -2.61
N ASN A 77 -15.97 -6.34 -2.54
CA ASN A 77 -15.97 -7.63 -3.27
C ASN A 77 -15.94 -7.44 -4.79
N LYS A 78 -16.34 -6.27 -5.30
CA LYS A 78 -16.24 -5.92 -6.71
C LYS A 78 -14.78 -5.76 -7.17
N TYR A 79 -13.89 -5.38 -6.27
CA TYR A 79 -12.48 -5.07 -6.54
C TYR A 79 -11.53 -6.12 -5.94
N PHE A 80 -11.94 -6.79 -4.86
CA PHE A 80 -11.20 -7.84 -4.16
C PHE A 80 -12.14 -9.05 -3.93
N PRO A 81 -12.33 -9.93 -4.93
CA PRO A 81 -13.28 -11.05 -4.87
C PRO A 81 -12.99 -12.08 -3.77
N GLU A 82 -11.75 -12.15 -3.29
CA GLU A 82 -11.30 -12.99 -2.17
C GLU A 82 -11.85 -12.54 -0.81
N PHE A 83 -12.38 -11.32 -0.71
CA PHE A 83 -12.97 -10.77 0.51
C PHE A 83 -14.44 -11.22 0.60
N ASN A 84 -14.69 -12.44 1.09
CA ASN A 84 -16.06 -12.98 1.32
C ASN A 84 -16.31 -13.26 2.80
#